data_AF-S6HQL9-F1
#
_entry.id   AF-S6HQL9-F1
#
_cell.length_a   1.000
_cell.length_b   1.000
_cell.length_c   1.000
_cell.angle_alpha   90.00
_cell.angle_beta   90.00
_cell.angle_gamma   90.00
#
_symmetry.space_group_name_H-M   'P 1'
#
loop_
_entity.id
_entity.type
_entity.pdbx_description
1 polymer ?
#
loop_
_entity_poly.entity_id
_entity_poly.type
_entity_poly.pdbx_seq_one_letter_code
_entity_poly.pdbx_strand_id
1 'polypeptide(L)'
;MKISFSDFLSRFAGAQKQTGFSLIELMIAMLLGVFLIGGLISVFIASSQNYRVQQALTQVQDKGRFAVKKMREDVQQAGFDLANTTIAVKYFPVAPATSCAVGLAVFETNWDDGATNQTRCYYMENSQLKRNQYITGTVPVAANAIVIIDGITQLDFSFAVDIDGGGLDKVAGATYLAAASLVDSPATVPSWLSVRAVRVEMIVVSDTANVTTAEQVLVNPFGKNPAVDYTAAADDFRLFQAFSATYALRNRIE
;
A
#
# COMPACT_ATOMS: atom_id res chain seq x y z
N MET A 1 85.68 -18.27 -21.81
CA MET A 1 84.35 -18.92 -21.80
C MET A 1 83.52 -18.28 -22.91
N LYS A 2 83.50 -18.87 -24.12
CA LYS A 2 82.74 -18.35 -25.27
C LYS A 2 81.34 -18.97 -25.24
N ILE A 3 80.33 -18.17 -24.91
CA ILE A 3 78.93 -18.57 -25.07
C ILE A 3 78.60 -18.38 -26.56
N SER A 4 78.32 -19.48 -27.26
CA SER A 4 77.99 -19.46 -28.69
C SER A 4 76.55 -18.94 -28.88
N PHE A 5 76.39 -17.90 -29.70
CA PHE A 5 75.10 -17.29 -30.02
C PHE A 5 74.15 -18.24 -30.76
N SER A 6 74.67 -19.35 -31.30
CA SER A 6 73.90 -20.40 -31.98
C SER A 6 73.02 -21.24 -31.05
N ASP A 7 73.35 -21.34 -29.76
CA ASP A 7 72.56 -22.11 -28.77
C ASP A 7 71.33 -21.34 -28.24
N PHE A 8 71.29 -20.02 -28.45
CA PHE A 8 70.15 -19.20 -28.00
C PHE A 8 68.96 -19.26 -28.97
N LEU A 9 69.21 -19.50 -30.27
CA LEU A 9 68.17 -19.53 -31.30
C LEU A 9 67.51 -20.91 -31.48
N SER A 10 68.11 -22.00 -30.95
CA SER A 10 67.52 -23.35 -31.05
C SER A 10 66.44 -23.65 -30.01
N ARG A 11 66.30 -22.79 -28.98
CA ARG A 11 65.36 -23.01 -27.86
C ARG A 11 63.94 -22.47 -28.09
N PHE A 12 63.67 -21.75 -29.17
CA PHE A 12 62.35 -21.12 -29.40
C PHE A 12 61.61 -21.56 -30.67
N ALA A 13 62.14 -22.50 -31.47
CA ALA A 13 61.50 -22.92 -32.72
C ALA A 13 60.82 -24.30 -32.60
N GLY A 14 60.04 -24.50 -31.55
CA GLY A 14 59.04 -25.56 -31.52
C GLY A 14 57.77 -25.06 -32.20
N ALA A 15 57.68 -25.12 -33.54
CA ALA A 15 56.42 -24.89 -34.23
C ALA A 15 55.45 -26.01 -33.82
N GLN A 16 54.58 -25.72 -32.85
CA GLN A 16 53.48 -26.61 -32.45
C GLN A 16 52.67 -26.95 -33.71
N LYS A 17 52.71 -28.22 -34.13
CA LYS A 17 51.82 -28.72 -35.19
C LYS A 17 50.38 -28.48 -34.73
N GLN A 18 49.65 -27.61 -35.44
CA GLN A 18 48.20 -27.52 -35.27
C GLN A 18 47.59 -28.88 -35.60
N THR A 19 47.16 -29.60 -34.56
CA THR A 19 46.27 -30.73 -34.70
C THR A 19 44.86 -30.16 -34.88
N GLY A 20 44.25 -30.42 -36.03
CA GLY A 20 42.87 -29.99 -36.29
C GLY A 20 41.90 -30.72 -35.36
N PHE A 21 40.81 -30.06 -34.98
CA PHE A 21 39.73 -30.69 -34.21
C PHE A 21 38.99 -31.70 -35.08
N SER A 22 38.60 -32.82 -34.49
CA SER A 22 37.69 -33.76 -35.14
C SER A 22 36.29 -33.15 -35.26
N LEU A 23 35.55 -33.55 -36.29
CA LEU A 23 34.18 -33.10 -36.52
C LEU A 23 33.27 -33.43 -35.32
N ILE A 24 33.51 -34.57 -34.66
CA ILE A 24 32.77 -34.99 -33.47
C ILE A 24 33.06 -34.12 -32.25
N GLU A 25 34.31 -33.68 -32.05
CA GLU A 25 34.67 -32.73 -30.96
C GLU A 25 33.97 -31.38 -31.16
N LEU A 26 33.89 -30.89 -32.40
CA LEU A 26 33.17 -29.66 -32.71
C LEU A 26 31.67 -29.81 -32.40
N MET A 27 31.06 -30.95 -32.76
CA MET A 27 29.65 -31.23 -32.48
C MET A 27 29.36 -31.28 -30.98
N ILE A 28 30.21 -31.95 -30.20
CA ILE A 28 30.08 -32.05 -28.74
C ILE A 28 30.27 -30.66 -28.10
N ALA A 29 31.26 -29.90 -28.54
CA ALA A 29 31.52 -28.56 -28.02
C ALA A 29 30.33 -27.61 -28.25
N MET A 30 29.72 -27.65 -29.45
CA MET A 30 28.52 -26.86 -29.75
C MET A 30 27.31 -27.31 -28.92
N LEU A 31 27.10 -28.61 -28.78
CA LEU A 31 26.00 -29.16 -27.96
C LEU A 31 26.10 -28.68 -26.50
N LEU A 32 27.28 -28.78 -25.91
CA LEU A 32 27.54 -28.31 -24.55
C LEU A 32 27.42 -26.80 -24.43
N GLY A 33 27.90 -26.04 -25.44
CA GLY A 33 27.76 -24.59 -25.49
C GLY A 33 26.29 -24.14 -25.46
N VAL A 34 25.44 -24.75 -26.30
CA VAL A 34 24.00 -24.46 -26.33
C VAL A 34 23.34 -24.85 -25.01
N PHE A 35 23.68 -26.01 -24.45
CA PHE A 35 23.14 -26.47 -23.17
C PHE A 35 23.45 -25.49 -22.03
N LEU A 36 24.70 -25.04 -21.92
CA LEU A 36 25.12 -24.07 -20.91
C LEU A 36 24.43 -22.71 -21.08
N ILE A 37 24.41 -22.17 -22.31
CA ILE A 37 23.75 -20.89 -22.60
C ILE A 37 22.24 -20.98 -22.30
N GLY A 38 21.59 -22.09 -22.68
CA GLY A 38 20.18 -22.33 -22.36
C GLY A 38 19.91 -22.31 -20.86
N GLY A 39 20.73 -22.99 -20.07
CA GLY A 39 20.64 -22.96 -18.61
C GLY A 39 20.84 -21.57 -18.01
N LEU A 40 21.83 -20.81 -18.49
CA LEU A 40 22.09 -19.44 -18.02
C LEU A 40 20.94 -18.48 -18.33
N ILE A 41 20.33 -18.59 -19.52
CA ILE A 41 19.15 -17.79 -19.89
C ILE A 41 17.99 -18.05 -18.93
N SER A 42 17.72 -19.32 -18.58
CA SER A 42 16.65 -19.66 -17.64
C SER A 42 16.87 -19.04 -16.25
N VAL A 43 18.11 -19.10 -15.73
CA VAL A 43 18.46 -18.47 -14.45
C VAL A 43 18.32 -16.95 -14.52
N PHE A 44 18.76 -16.33 -15.62
CA PHE A 44 18.63 -14.89 -15.82
C PHE A 44 17.17 -14.43 -15.84
N ILE A 45 16.30 -15.13 -16.56
CA ILE A 45 14.86 -14.82 -16.62
C ILE A 45 14.25 -14.93 -15.21
N ALA A 46 14.51 -16.02 -14.50
CA ALA A 46 14.00 -16.21 -13.14
C ALA A 46 14.51 -15.12 -12.18
N SER A 47 15.79 -14.74 -12.26
CA SER A 47 16.37 -13.67 -11.45
C SER A 47 15.74 -12.31 -11.75
N SER A 48 15.50 -12.00 -13.04
CA SER A 48 14.87 -10.76 -13.47
C SER A 48 13.42 -10.67 -12.99
N GLN A 49 12.66 -11.77 -13.11
CA GLN A 49 11.29 -11.85 -12.60
C GLN A 49 11.25 -11.67 -11.09
N ASN A 50 12.12 -12.35 -10.35
CA ASN A 50 12.22 -12.20 -8.89
C ASN A 50 12.54 -10.77 -8.48
N TYR A 51 13.46 -10.10 -9.18
CA TYR A 51 13.79 -8.71 -8.92
C TYR A 51 12.56 -7.79 -9.07
N ARG A 52 11.76 -7.97 -10.14
CA ARG A 52 10.53 -7.19 -10.36
C ARG A 52 9.50 -7.41 -9.25
N VAL A 53 9.34 -8.65 -8.78
CA VAL A 53 8.43 -8.98 -7.66
C VAL A 53 8.90 -8.32 -6.37
N GLN A 54 10.19 -8.40 -6.05
CA GLN A 54 10.74 -7.79 -4.83
C GLN A 54 10.59 -6.27 -4.86
N GLN A 55 10.81 -5.64 -6.01
CA GLN A 55 10.62 -4.21 -6.18
C GLN A 55 9.15 -3.80 -6.00
N ALA A 56 8.21 -4.53 -6.61
CA ALA A 56 6.78 -4.28 -6.46
C ALA A 56 6.32 -4.46 -5.00
N LEU A 57 6.80 -5.50 -4.31
CA LEU A 57 6.50 -5.74 -2.90
C LEU A 57 7.01 -4.60 -2.01
N THR A 58 8.26 -4.20 -2.21
CA THR A 58 8.86 -3.08 -1.45
C THR A 58 8.06 -1.80 -1.66
N GLN A 59 7.73 -1.50 -2.91
CA GLN A 59 6.92 -0.33 -3.26
C GLN A 59 5.56 -0.33 -2.58
N VAL A 60 4.81 -1.43 -2.67
CA VAL A 60 3.47 -1.53 -2.07
C VAL A 60 3.55 -1.43 -0.54
N GLN A 61 4.56 -2.05 0.07
CA GLN A 61 4.81 -1.95 1.51
C GLN A 61 5.14 -0.53 1.95
N ASP A 62 6.00 0.18 1.23
CA ASP A 62 6.37 1.56 1.54
C ASP A 62 5.16 2.49 1.43
N LYS A 63 4.37 2.37 0.36
CA LYS A 63 3.11 3.12 0.18
C LYS A 63 2.12 2.84 1.31
N GLY A 64 1.83 1.56 1.57
CA GLY A 64 0.89 1.18 2.62
C GLY A 64 1.33 1.67 4.00
N ARG A 65 2.61 1.46 4.36
CA ARG A 65 3.20 1.93 5.64
C ARG A 65 3.18 3.45 5.77
N PHE A 66 3.43 4.17 4.67
CA PHE A 66 3.37 5.63 4.67
C PHE A 66 1.94 6.13 4.87
N ALA A 67 0.96 5.57 4.16
CA ALA A 67 -0.45 5.96 4.28
C ALA A 67 -1.01 5.71 5.67
N VAL A 68 -0.77 4.52 6.25
CA VAL A 68 -1.22 4.18 7.62
C VAL A 68 -0.54 5.10 8.64
N LYS A 69 0.76 5.36 8.51
CA LYS A 69 1.47 6.31 9.38
C LYS A 69 0.84 7.70 9.30
N LYS A 70 0.55 8.19 8.09
CA LYS A 70 0.03 9.55 7.91
C LYS A 70 -1.37 9.71 8.47
N MET A 71 -2.24 8.73 8.25
CA MET A 71 -3.57 8.70 8.87
C MET A 71 -3.49 8.60 10.39
N ARG A 72 -2.56 7.81 10.94
CA ARG A 72 -2.37 7.72 12.39
C ARG A 72 -2.06 9.08 13.01
N GLU A 73 -1.10 9.82 12.44
CA GLU A 73 -0.72 11.16 12.91
C GLU A 73 -1.95 12.07 12.99
N ASP A 74 -2.79 12.04 11.96
CA ASP A 74 -3.95 12.91 11.85
C ASP A 74 -5.11 12.46 12.75
N VAL A 75 -5.36 11.15 12.89
CA VAL A 75 -6.36 10.59 13.82
C VAL A 75 -5.97 10.83 15.28
N GLN A 76 -4.67 10.81 15.61
CA GLN A 76 -4.20 11.13 16.96
C GLN A 76 -4.41 12.60 17.34
N GLN A 77 -4.50 13.50 16.36
CA GLN A 77 -4.84 14.90 16.55
C GLN A 77 -6.37 15.13 16.62
N ALA A 78 -7.18 14.19 16.14
CA ALA A 78 -8.63 14.32 16.14
C ALA A 78 -9.18 14.53 17.56
N GLY A 79 -10.10 15.47 17.72
CA GLY A 79 -10.67 15.85 19.01
C GLY A 79 -9.79 16.75 19.86
N PHE A 80 -8.58 17.12 19.42
CA PHE A 80 -7.70 18.01 20.18
C PHE A 80 -8.37 19.37 20.37
N ASP A 81 -8.44 19.82 21.63
CA ASP A 81 -9.04 21.08 22.06
C ASP A 81 -10.50 21.30 21.61
N LEU A 82 -11.20 20.21 21.25
CA LEU A 82 -12.63 20.24 20.94
C LEU A 82 -13.46 19.81 22.14
N ALA A 83 -14.58 20.51 22.36
CA ALA A 83 -15.59 20.10 23.34
C ALA A 83 -15.99 18.63 23.16
N ASN A 84 -16.28 17.92 24.26
CA ASN A 84 -16.71 16.50 24.24
C ASN A 84 -18.04 16.28 23.50
N THR A 85 -18.81 17.35 23.24
CA THR A 85 -20.04 17.35 22.43
C THR A 85 -19.80 17.52 20.93
N THR A 86 -18.56 17.73 20.51
CA THR A 86 -18.20 17.93 19.09
C THR A 86 -17.68 16.63 18.48
N ILE A 87 -18.13 16.31 17.27
CA ILE A 87 -17.69 15.11 16.56
C ILE A 87 -16.21 15.25 16.16
N ALA A 88 -15.36 14.37 16.71
CA ALA A 88 -13.93 14.36 16.42
C ALA A 88 -13.60 13.68 15.09
N VAL A 89 -14.37 12.66 14.70
CA VAL A 89 -14.19 11.93 13.45
C VAL A 89 -15.53 11.58 12.82
N LYS A 90 -15.60 11.56 11.49
CA LYS A 90 -16.80 11.15 10.75
C LYS A 90 -16.41 10.45 9.45
N TYR A 91 -17.18 9.45 9.04
CA TYR A 91 -16.97 8.76 7.77
C TYR A 91 -18.26 8.71 6.96
N PHE A 92 -18.14 9.07 5.69
CA PHE A 92 -19.19 9.05 4.70
C PHE A 92 -18.86 7.95 3.68
N PRO A 93 -19.48 6.76 3.78
CA PRO A 93 -19.08 5.59 3.00
C PRO A 93 -19.54 5.64 1.54
N VAL A 94 -20.53 6.48 1.20
CA VAL A 94 -21.15 6.55 -0.13
C VAL A 94 -21.48 7.99 -0.51
N ALA A 95 -21.57 8.23 -1.82
CA ALA A 95 -22.09 9.48 -2.37
C ALA A 95 -23.60 9.65 -2.10
N PRO A 96 -24.11 10.89 -1.97
CA PRO A 96 -23.38 12.14 -2.03
C PRO A 96 -22.74 12.48 -0.67
N ALA A 97 -21.40 12.47 -0.60
CA ALA A 97 -20.70 12.99 0.56
C ALA A 97 -20.97 14.49 0.67
N THR A 98 -21.48 14.93 1.82
CA THR A 98 -21.76 16.34 2.10
C THR A 98 -20.51 17.11 2.52
N SER A 99 -19.36 16.44 2.71
CA SER A 99 -18.06 17.11 2.84
C SER A 99 -16.86 16.23 2.46
N CYS A 100 -15.82 16.98 2.05
CA CYS A 100 -14.52 16.73 1.43
C CYS A 100 -14.39 15.86 0.15
N ALA A 101 -14.72 16.52 -0.97
CA ALA A 101 -14.86 16.06 -2.36
C ALA A 101 -16.19 15.35 -2.63
N VAL A 102 -17.01 16.00 -3.46
CA VAL A 102 -18.36 15.52 -3.83
C VAL A 102 -18.22 14.21 -4.61
N GLY A 103 -19.00 13.20 -4.24
CA GLY A 103 -19.10 11.95 -4.99
C GLY A 103 -18.13 10.85 -4.59
N LEU A 104 -17.39 11.01 -3.48
CA LEU A 104 -16.39 10.05 -3.00
C LEU A 104 -16.68 9.58 -1.57
N ALA A 105 -16.09 8.47 -1.15
CA ALA A 105 -16.07 8.08 0.26
C ALA A 105 -15.05 8.96 1.01
N VAL A 106 -15.46 9.55 2.14
CA VAL A 106 -14.69 10.59 2.83
C VAL A 106 -14.59 10.30 4.31
N PHE A 107 -13.37 10.25 4.84
CA PHE A 107 -13.09 10.19 6.27
C PHE A 107 -12.56 11.53 6.76
N GLU A 108 -13.18 12.08 7.80
CA GLU A 108 -12.86 13.39 8.38
C GLU A 108 -12.35 13.26 9.81
N THR A 109 -11.40 14.11 10.14
CA THR A 109 -10.89 14.36 11.49
C THR A 109 -11.00 15.86 11.78
N ASN A 110 -11.55 16.22 12.94
CA ASN A 110 -11.70 17.61 13.37
C ASN A 110 -10.82 17.88 14.60
N TRP A 111 -10.24 19.08 14.70
CA TRP A 111 -9.54 19.57 15.88
C TRP A 111 -9.69 21.10 15.98
N ASP A 112 -9.41 21.70 17.14
CA ASP A 112 -9.26 23.15 17.27
C ASP A 112 -7.76 23.49 17.29
N ASP A 113 -7.34 24.44 16.44
CA ASP A 113 -5.95 24.92 16.37
C ASP A 113 -5.64 26.07 17.34
N GLY A 114 -6.59 26.42 18.21
CA GLY A 114 -6.53 27.53 19.15
C GLY A 114 -7.09 28.84 18.59
N ALA A 115 -7.51 28.85 17.32
CA ALA A 115 -8.17 30.00 16.69
C ALA A 115 -9.48 29.60 16.00
N THR A 116 -9.49 28.45 15.32
CA THR A 116 -10.65 27.93 14.60
C THR A 116 -10.67 26.41 14.64
N ASN A 117 -11.88 25.85 14.59
CA ASN A 117 -12.04 24.43 14.32
C ASN A 117 -11.55 24.13 12.90
N GLN A 118 -10.66 23.17 12.75
CA GLN A 118 -10.10 22.69 11.51
C GLN A 118 -10.65 21.29 11.19
N THR A 119 -10.87 21.03 9.91
CA THR A 119 -11.21 19.72 9.37
C THR A 119 -10.11 19.25 8.44
N ARG A 120 -9.74 17.98 8.57
CA ARG A 120 -8.88 17.30 7.62
C ARG A 120 -9.61 16.06 7.13
N CYS A 121 -9.54 15.85 5.83
CA CYS A 121 -10.30 14.80 5.17
C CYS A 121 -9.37 13.90 4.35
N TYR A 122 -9.73 12.63 4.26
CA TYR A 122 -9.11 11.61 3.42
C TYR A 122 -10.15 11.07 2.45
N TYR A 123 -9.80 11.03 1.16
CA TYR A 123 -10.68 10.54 0.10
C TYR A 123 -9.88 9.93 -1.04
N MET A 124 -10.52 9.06 -1.83
CA MET A 124 -9.90 8.45 -3.00
C MET A 124 -10.33 9.16 -4.28
N GLU A 125 -9.37 9.62 -5.09
CA GLU A 125 -9.64 10.19 -6.41
C GLU A 125 -8.59 9.70 -7.40
N ASN A 126 -8.99 9.19 -8.57
CA ASN A 126 -8.08 8.73 -9.62
C ASN A 126 -7.04 7.69 -9.13
N SER A 127 -7.45 6.71 -8.32
CA SER A 127 -6.56 5.72 -7.67
C SER A 127 -5.50 6.33 -6.75
N GLN A 128 -5.73 7.54 -6.24
CA GLN A 128 -4.88 8.21 -5.28
C GLN A 128 -5.63 8.42 -3.97
N LEU A 129 -4.95 8.17 -2.86
CA LEU A 129 -5.38 8.64 -1.56
C LEU A 129 -4.98 10.10 -1.42
N LYS A 130 -5.96 10.99 -1.38
CA LYS A 130 -5.75 12.42 -1.20
C LYS A 130 -6.16 12.85 0.18
N ARG A 131 -5.56 13.94 0.62
CA ARG A 131 -5.84 14.58 1.88
C ARG A 131 -5.98 16.08 1.70
N ASN A 132 -7.06 16.66 2.20
CA ASN A 132 -7.27 18.11 2.19
C ASN A 132 -7.49 18.61 3.62
N GLN A 133 -7.18 19.87 3.86
CA GLN A 133 -7.35 20.54 5.14
C GLN A 133 -7.98 21.92 4.93
N TYR A 134 -8.95 22.25 5.76
CA TYR A 134 -9.73 23.49 5.67
C TYR A 134 -10.35 23.83 7.03
N ILE A 135 -10.80 25.08 7.19
CA ILE A 135 -11.51 25.52 8.39
C ILE A 135 -12.89 24.85 8.40
N THR A 136 -13.30 24.29 9.54
CA THR A 136 -14.58 23.60 9.71
C THR A 136 -15.73 24.52 9.32
N GLY A 137 -16.66 24.02 8.51
CA GLY A 137 -17.81 24.79 8.01
C GLY A 137 -17.50 25.68 6.79
N THR A 138 -16.26 25.71 6.30
CA THR A 138 -15.91 26.36 5.04
C THR A 138 -15.90 25.38 3.86
N VAL A 139 -15.97 25.90 2.64
CA VAL A 139 -15.86 25.08 1.42
C VAL A 139 -14.40 24.66 1.23
N PRO A 140 -14.09 23.36 1.10
CA PRO A 140 -12.74 22.91 0.86
C PRO A 140 -12.23 23.38 -0.50
N VAL A 141 -11.00 23.91 -0.53
CA VAL A 141 -10.35 24.33 -1.79
C VAL A 141 -9.61 23.12 -2.36
N ALA A 142 -10.01 22.66 -3.55
CA ALA A 142 -9.44 21.46 -4.17
C ALA A 142 -7.91 21.55 -4.40
N ALA A 143 -7.38 22.75 -4.66
CA ALA A 143 -5.94 22.97 -4.86
C ALA A 143 -5.09 22.73 -3.59
N ASN A 144 -5.70 22.72 -2.41
CA ASN A 144 -5.01 22.42 -1.14
C ASN A 144 -4.88 20.91 -0.90
N ALA A 145 -5.48 20.07 -1.75
CA ALA A 145 -5.39 18.63 -1.63
C ALA A 145 -3.98 18.13 -1.96
N ILE A 146 -3.46 17.27 -1.09
CA ILE A 146 -2.15 16.63 -1.23
C ILE A 146 -2.38 15.15 -1.51
N VAL A 147 -1.62 14.59 -2.46
CA VAL A 147 -1.56 13.14 -2.68
C VAL A 147 -0.71 12.52 -1.58
N ILE A 148 -1.28 11.58 -0.84
CA ILE A 148 -0.58 10.82 0.20
C ILE A 148 0.09 9.61 -0.42
N ILE A 149 -0.69 8.80 -1.14
CA ILE A 149 -0.19 7.70 -1.97
C ILE A 149 -0.99 7.61 -3.25
N ASP A 150 -0.39 7.02 -4.26
CA ASP A 150 -1.01 6.48 -5.46
C ASP A 150 -1.21 4.96 -5.33
N GLY A 151 -1.92 4.38 -6.31
CA GLY A 151 -2.16 2.94 -6.35
C GLY A 151 -3.04 2.46 -5.20
N ILE A 152 -4.04 3.23 -4.77
CA ILE A 152 -5.08 2.74 -3.84
C ILE A 152 -6.31 2.31 -4.65
N THR A 153 -6.82 1.11 -4.38
CA THR A 153 -8.00 0.57 -5.08
C THR A 153 -9.23 0.52 -4.18
N GLN A 154 -9.01 0.39 -2.87
CA GLN A 154 -10.07 0.36 -1.88
C GLN A 154 -9.61 1.05 -0.59
N LEU A 155 -10.54 1.75 0.05
CA LEU A 155 -10.39 2.40 1.35
C LEU A 155 -11.71 2.31 2.11
N ASP A 156 -11.66 1.79 3.32
CA ASP A 156 -12.81 1.68 4.22
C ASP A 156 -12.38 1.97 5.67
N PHE A 157 -13.38 2.24 6.51
CA PHE A 157 -13.18 2.56 7.90
C PHE A 157 -14.25 1.90 8.77
N SER A 158 -13.81 1.36 9.90
CA SER A 158 -14.70 0.80 10.93
C SER A 158 -14.35 1.37 12.31
N PHE A 159 -15.34 1.45 13.19
CA PHE A 159 -15.27 2.28 14.40
C PHE A 159 -15.57 1.47 15.64
N ALA A 160 -14.71 1.59 16.67
CA ALA A 160 -15.04 1.11 18.00
C ALA A 160 -15.60 2.27 18.83
N VAL A 161 -16.67 1.99 19.56
CA VAL A 161 -17.40 2.97 20.36
C VAL A 161 -17.38 2.62 21.84
N ASP A 162 -17.64 3.61 22.67
CA ASP A 162 -17.80 3.53 24.13
C ASP A 162 -19.01 4.41 24.48
N ILE A 163 -20.11 3.72 24.79
CA ILE A 163 -21.45 4.26 24.94
C ILE A 163 -21.78 4.45 26.42
N ASP A 164 -21.23 3.60 27.29
CA ASP A 164 -21.51 3.60 28.72
C ASP A 164 -20.36 4.12 29.60
N GLY A 165 -19.21 4.47 29.02
CA GLY A 165 -18.02 4.95 29.74
C GLY A 165 -17.22 3.82 30.41
N GLY A 166 -17.56 2.56 30.16
CA GLY A 166 -16.89 1.37 30.69
C GLY A 166 -15.78 0.83 29.79
N GLY A 167 -15.56 1.42 28.61
CA GLY A 167 -14.55 1.01 27.64
C GLY A 167 -15.16 0.68 26.28
N LEU A 168 -14.45 -0.10 25.46
CA LEU A 168 -14.95 -0.41 24.12
C LEU A 168 -16.15 -1.38 24.17
N ASP A 169 -17.28 -0.93 23.65
CA ASP A 169 -18.52 -1.66 23.61
C ASP A 169 -18.64 -2.58 22.40
N LYS A 170 -19.37 -3.68 22.60
CA LYS A 170 -19.85 -4.54 21.51
C LYS A 170 -21.31 -4.23 21.22
N VAL A 171 -21.59 -3.75 20.01
CA VAL A 171 -22.97 -3.49 19.56
C VAL A 171 -23.38 -4.60 18.60
N ALA A 172 -24.50 -5.28 18.88
CA ALA A 172 -24.96 -6.44 18.09
C ALA A 172 -23.87 -7.52 17.88
N GLY A 173 -23.03 -7.78 18.90
CA GLY A 173 -21.94 -8.76 18.85
C GLY A 173 -20.66 -8.29 18.14
N ALA A 174 -20.62 -7.04 17.68
CA ALA A 174 -19.52 -6.45 16.94
C ALA A 174 -18.72 -5.42 17.74
N THR A 175 -17.39 -5.56 17.80
CA THR A 175 -16.49 -4.54 18.38
C THR A 175 -16.26 -3.33 17.47
N TYR A 176 -16.21 -3.55 16.16
CA TYR A 176 -16.08 -2.49 15.16
C TYR A 176 -17.35 -2.41 14.34
N LEU A 177 -17.87 -1.19 14.21
CA LEU A 177 -19.12 -0.84 13.56
C LEU A 177 -18.85 -0.12 12.24
N ALA A 178 -19.71 -0.32 11.27
CA ALA A 178 -19.71 0.48 10.05
C ALA A 178 -20.29 1.87 10.33
N ALA A 179 -19.95 2.86 9.50
CA ALA A 179 -20.49 4.21 9.60
C ALA A 179 -22.04 4.25 9.62
N ALA A 180 -22.69 3.35 8.88
CA ALA A 180 -24.15 3.26 8.82
C ALA A 180 -24.82 2.87 10.16
N SER A 181 -24.05 2.32 11.10
CA SER A 181 -24.52 1.99 12.45
C SER A 181 -24.37 3.14 13.44
N LEU A 182 -23.79 4.27 13.02
CA LEU A 182 -23.51 5.41 13.89
C LEU A 182 -24.41 6.60 13.55
N VAL A 183 -25.04 7.17 14.59
CA VAL A 183 -25.77 8.44 14.50
C VAL A 183 -24.90 9.62 14.95
N ASP A 184 -25.34 10.86 14.76
CA ASP A 184 -24.56 12.04 15.18
C ASP A 184 -24.53 12.26 16.71
N SER A 185 -25.63 12.00 17.39
CA SER A 185 -25.82 12.24 18.84
C SER A 185 -27.11 11.53 19.30
N PRO A 186 -27.28 11.14 20.58
CA PRO A 186 -26.38 11.30 21.73
C PRO A 186 -25.32 10.19 21.87
N ALA A 187 -24.32 10.41 22.75
CA ALA A 187 -23.25 9.44 23.05
C ALA A 187 -23.73 8.17 23.77
N THR A 188 -24.96 8.14 24.28
CA THR A 188 -25.61 6.99 24.95
C THR A 188 -26.18 5.96 23.98
N VAL A 189 -26.01 6.18 22.68
CA VAL A 189 -26.25 5.20 21.61
C VAL A 189 -25.01 5.16 20.71
N PRO A 190 -24.84 4.12 19.86
CA PRO A 190 -23.75 4.07 18.92
C PRO A 190 -23.75 5.32 18.02
N SER A 191 -22.81 6.22 18.27
CA SER A 191 -22.76 7.55 17.65
C SER A 191 -21.33 8.01 17.38
N TRP A 192 -21.18 9.02 16.53
CA TRP A 192 -19.86 9.62 16.26
C TRP A 192 -19.20 10.23 17.49
N LEU A 193 -19.98 10.64 18.50
CA LEU A 193 -19.48 11.13 19.79
C LEU A 193 -18.93 10.02 20.69
N SER A 194 -19.48 8.80 20.55
CA SER A 194 -19.04 7.62 21.30
C SER A 194 -17.78 6.95 20.71
N VAL A 195 -17.27 7.40 19.56
CA VAL A 195 -16.11 6.77 18.91
C VAL A 195 -14.84 6.93 19.74
N ARG A 196 -14.12 5.82 19.97
CA ARG A 196 -12.84 5.76 20.69
C ARG A 196 -11.70 5.23 19.85
N ALA A 197 -11.98 4.45 18.82
CA ALA A 197 -10.95 4.00 17.89
C ALA A 197 -11.48 3.90 16.45
N VAL A 198 -10.58 4.17 15.50
CA VAL A 198 -10.80 3.99 14.07
C VAL A 198 -9.90 2.87 13.59
N ARG A 199 -10.48 1.90 12.89
CA ARG A 199 -9.74 0.92 12.10
C ARG A 199 -9.77 1.37 10.65
N VAL A 200 -8.57 1.59 10.11
CA VAL A 200 -8.32 1.95 8.72
C VAL A 200 -7.99 0.70 7.94
N GLU A 201 -8.59 0.60 6.78
CA GLU A 201 -8.62 -0.61 5.96
C GLU A 201 -8.42 -0.21 4.49
N MET A 202 -7.34 -0.68 3.85
CA MET A 202 -7.03 -0.29 2.47
C MET A 202 -6.40 -1.41 1.64
N ILE A 203 -6.56 -1.33 0.32
CA ILE A 203 -5.84 -2.16 -0.65
C ILE A 203 -4.96 -1.27 -1.50
N VAL A 204 -3.68 -1.60 -1.55
CA VAL A 204 -2.66 -0.90 -2.34
C VAL A 204 -2.14 -1.83 -3.44
N VAL A 205 -1.94 -1.27 -4.64
CA VAL A 205 -1.46 -1.97 -5.84
C VAL A 205 -0.08 -1.45 -6.26
N SER A 206 0.75 -2.34 -6.82
CA SER A 206 2.03 -1.97 -7.41
C SER A 206 1.86 -1.11 -8.66
N ASP A 207 2.86 -0.29 -8.99
CA ASP A 207 2.85 0.49 -10.24
C ASP A 207 3.25 -0.37 -11.44
N THR A 208 3.98 -1.46 -11.17
CA THR A 208 4.46 -2.38 -12.19
C THR A 208 3.46 -3.52 -12.39
N ALA A 209 2.97 -3.65 -13.62
CA ALA A 209 2.15 -4.76 -14.10
C ALA A 209 2.98 -6.02 -14.37
N ASN A 210 2.33 -7.18 -14.51
CA ASN A 210 2.98 -8.46 -14.83
C ASN A 210 4.07 -8.87 -13.84
N VAL A 211 3.79 -8.69 -12.55
CA VAL A 211 4.66 -9.14 -11.46
C VAL A 211 4.14 -10.45 -10.84
N THR A 212 2.83 -10.68 -10.86
CA THR A 212 2.24 -11.95 -10.43
C THR A 212 2.10 -12.91 -11.61
N THR A 213 2.08 -14.22 -11.33
CA THR A 213 1.88 -15.27 -12.35
C THR A 213 0.42 -15.72 -12.47
N ALA A 214 -0.45 -15.19 -11.62
CA ALA A 214 -1.89 -15.41 -11.60
C ALA A 214 -2.59 -14.16 -11.07
N GLU A 215 -3.90 -14.06 -11.34
CA GLU A 215 -4.76 -13.05 -10.73
C GLU A 215 -4.76 -13.22 -9.21
N GLN A 216 -4.63 -12.11 -8.48
CA GLN A 216 -4.73 -12.12 -7.03
C GLN A 216 -6.17 -11.84 -6.62
N VAL A 217 -6.77 -12.79 -5.92
CA VAL A 217 -8.06 -12.59 -5.23
C VAL A 217 -7.74 -12.15 -3.81
N LEU A 218 -8.01 -10.89 -3.49
CA LEU A 218 -7.99 -10.43 -2.12
C LEU A 218 -9.40 -10.52 -1.57
N VAL A 219 -9.61 -11.47 -0.66
CA VAL A 219 -10.83 -11.51 0.16
C VAL A 219 -10.91 -10.18 0.88
N ASN A 220 -12.02 -9.46 0.70
CA ASN A 220 -12.27 -8.21 1.36
C ASN A 220 -12.18 -8.45 2.89
N PRO A 221 -11.12 -7.97 3.58
CA PRO A 221 -10.99 -8.19 5.01
C PRO A 221 -11.93 -7.30 5.84
N PHE A 222 -12.70 -6.43 5.18
CA PHE A 222 -13.40 -5.27 5.74
C PHE A 222 -14.86 -5.55 6.12
N GLY A 223 -15.43 -6.69 5.70
CA GLY A 223 -16.52 -7.45 6.33
C GLY A 223 -17.84 -6.78 6.78
N LYS A 224 -18.04 -5.46 6.69
CA LYS A 224 -19.19 -4.76 7.29
C LYS A 224 -19.77 -3.59 6.50
N ASN A 225 -19.13 -3.18 5.41
CA ASN A 225 -19.69 -2.22 4.46
C ASN A 225 -19.99 -3.00 3.16
N PRO A 226 -21.20 -2.94 2.58
CA PRO A 226 -21.53 -3.76 1.42
C PRO A 226 -20.85 -3.19 0.18
N ALA A 227 -19.62 -3.62 -0.09
CA ALA A 227 -18.96 -3.44 -1.37
C ALA A 227 -17.95 -4.58 -1.60
N VAL A 228 -18.40 -5.57 -2.38
CA VAL A 228 -17.69 -6.46 -3.32
C VAL A 228 -16.25 -6.85 -2.95
N ASP A 229 -15.97 -8.16 -2.90
CA ASP A 229 -14.59 -8.66 -2.91
C ASP A 229 -13.81 -7.97 -4.04
N TYR A 230 -12.65 -7.40 -3.73
CA TYR A 230 -11.83 -6.77 -4.75
C TYR A 230 -11.19 -7.87 -5.60
N THR A 231 -11.80 -8.17 -6.73
CA THR A 231 -11.16 -8.87 -7.83
C THR A 231 -10.41 -7.85 -8.67
N ALA A 232 -9.08 -8.00 -8.70
CA ALA A 232 -8.25 -7.26 -9.64
C ALA A 232 -8.76 -7.50 -11.07
N ALA A 233 -8.69 -6.49 -11.95
CA ALA A 233 -9.02 -6.72 -13.36
C ALA A 233 -8.11 -7.83 -13.94
N ALA A 234 -8.70 -8.74 -14.72
CA ALA A 234 -8.10 -10.02 -15.15
C ALA A 234 -6.77 -9.93 -15.94
N ASP A 235 -6.32 -8.73 -16.32
CA ASP A 235 -5.23 -8.52 -17.28
C ASP A 235 -4.01 -7.72 -16.74
N ASP A 236 -4.02 -7.24 -15.49
CA ASP A 236 -2.95 -6.34 -15.00
C ASP A 236 -1.80 -7.08 -14.27
N PHE A 237 -2.05 -8.28 -13.73
CA PHE A 237 -1.08 -9.11 -12.98
C PHE A 237 -0.19 -8.29 -12.01
N ARG A 238 -0.78 -7.26 -11.42
CA ARG A 238 -0.13 -6.41 -10.43
C ARG A 238 -0.14 -7.09 -9.07
N LEU A 239 0.79 -6.66 -8.23
CA LEU A 239 0.82 -7.08 -6.84
C LEU A 239 -0.13 -6.19 -6.03
N PHE A 240 -1.05 -6.80 -5.32
CA PHE A 240 -1.95 -6.15 -4.38
C PHE A 240 -1.59 -6.58 -2.95
N GLN A 241 -1.74 -5.65 -2.01
CA GLN A 241 -1.59 -5.94 -0.59
C GLN A 241 -2.63 -5.18 0.21
N ALA A 242 -3.30 -5.90 1.12
CA ALA A 242 -4.20 -5.31 2.10
C ALA A 242 -3.42 -4.79 3.31
N PHE A 243 -3.81 -3.62 3.79
CA PHE A 243 -3.31 -3.02 5.03
C PHE A 243 -4.48 -2.75 5.96
N SER A 244 -4.30 -3.10 7.24
CA SER A 244 -5.24 -2.79 8.31
C SER A 244 -4.46 -2.23 9.50
N ALA A 245 -4.97 -1.14 10.08
CA ALA A 245 -4.40 -0.53 11.26
C ALA A 245 -5.49 0.08 12.13
N THR A 246 -5.37 -0.08 13.45
CA THR A 246 -6.31 0.51 14.42
C THR A 246 -5.65 1.62 15.20
N TYR A 247 -6.31 2.78 15.29
CA TYR A 247 -5.86 3.95 16.02
C TYR A 247 -6.90 4.36 17.04
N ALA A 248 -6.47 4.47 18.29
CA ALA A 248 -7.23 5.09 19.35
C ALA A 248 -7.28 6.63 19.16
N LEU A 249 -8.45 7.23 19.38
CA LEU A 249 -8.59 8.69 19.46
C LEU A 249 -8.08 9.14 20.84
N ARG A 250 -6.82 9.59 20.89
CA ARG A 250 -6.18 9.97 22.16
C ARG A 250 -6.97 11.04 22.93
N ASN A 251 -7.59 11.98 22.23
CA ASN A 251 -8.36 13.08 22.84
C ASN A 251 -9.80 12.69 23.19
N ARG A 252 -10.16 11.41 23.06
CA ARG A 252 -11.50 10.88 23.40
C ARG A 252 -11.45 9.66 24.32
N ILE A 253 -10.26 9.22 24.72
CA ILE A 253 -10.10 8.13 25.69
C ILE A 253 -9.79 8.80 27.02
N GLU A 254 -10.73 8.71 27.95
CA GLU A 254 -10.56 9.11 29.35
C GLU A 254 -9.93 7.97 30.16
#